data_AF-A0A2C9LI99-F1
#
_entry.id   AF-A0A2C9LI99-F1
#
_cell.length_a   1.000
_cell.length_b   1.000
_cell.length_c   1.000
_cell.angle_alpha   90.00
_cell.angle_beta   90.00
_cell.angle_gamma   90.00
#
_symmetry.space_group_name_H-M   'P 1'
#
loop_
_entity.id
_entity.type
_entity.pdbx_description
1 polymer ?
#
loop_
_entity_poly.entity_id
_entity_poly.type
_entity_poly.pdbx_seq_one_letter_code
_entity_poly.pdbx_strand_id
1 'polypeptide(L)'
;MRGSDASAALYWMTRMLEGGENPLFIARRLVIFASEDIGLADPAALNLAVATHQACQFIGMPECNLNLAHCVIYLARAPKSTEVLQALQAARKCVQSHQGALPPVPLHLRNAPNKFLKNLGNDLL
;
A
#
# COMPACT_ATOMS: atom_id res chain seq x y z
N MET A 1 3.70 -12.73 -9.32
CA MET A 1 4.32 -11.67 -8.49
C MET A 1 4.62 -12.13 -7.08
N ARG A 2 3.65 -12.55 -6.25
CA ARG A 2 3.90 -12.99 -4.85
C ARG A 2 4.94 -14.12 -4.73
N GLY A 3 4.85 -15.14 -5.60
CA GLY A 3 5.84 -16.22 -5.68
C GLY A 3 7.13 -15.87 -6.42
N SER A 4 7.43 -14.57 -6.60
CA SER A 4 8.64 -14.04 -7.24
C SER A 4 8.97 -14.55 -8.66
N ASP A 5 8.02 -15.15 -9.36
CA ASP A 5 8.14 -15.48 -10.78
C ASP A 5 7.75 -14.28 -11.66
N ALA A 6 8.75 -13.64 -12.28
CA ALA A 6 8.56 -12.50 -13.17
C ALA A 6 8.02 -12.90 -14.55
N SER A 7 8.42 -14.07 -15.07
CA SER A 7 7.97 -14.56 -16.37
C SER A 7 6.48 -14.90 -16.33
N ALA A 8 6.04 -15.63 -15.30
CA ALA A 8 4.62 -15.92 -15.10
C ALA A 8 3.82 -14.64 -14.85
N ALA A 9 4.35 -13.69 -14.06
CA ALA A 9 3.67 -12.43 -13.82
C ALA A 9 3.44 -11.62 -15.11
N LEU A 10 4.46 -11.54 -15.97
CA LEU A 10 4.38 -10.86 -17.25
C LEU A 10 3.36 -11.54 -18.17
N TYR A 11 3.39 -12.88 -18.26
CA TYR A 11 2.43 -13.66 -19.05
C TYR A 11 0.97 -13.37 -18.65
N TRP A 12 0.66 -13.38 -17.35
CA TRP A 12 -0.70 -13.11 -16.87
C TRP A 12 -1.13 -11.67 -17.10
N MET A 13 -0.23 -10.69 -16.91
CA MET A 13 -0.51 -9.29 -17.26
C MET A 13 -0.82 -9.14 -18.76
N THR A 14 -0.02 -9.74 -19.64
CA THR A 14 -0.26 -9.70 -21.08
C THR A 14 -1.60 -10.34 -21.41
N ARG A 15 -1.92 -11.50 -20.84
CA ARG A 15 -3.22 -12.15 -21.04
C ARG A 15 -4.41 -11.29 -20.62
N MET A 16 -4.27 -10.50 -19.55
CA MET A 16 -5.32 -9.56 -19.15
C MET A 16 -5.51 -8.46 -20.21
N LEU A 17 -4.41 -7.87 -20.70
CA LEU A 17 -4.46 -6.85 -21.75
C LEU A 17 -5.05 -7.37 -23.06
N GLU A 18 -4.61 -8.53 -23.53
CA GLU A 18 -5.15 -9.19 -24.72
C GLU A 18 -6.63 -9.62 -24.53
N GLY A 19 -7.05 -9.84 -23.29
CA GLY A 19 -8.44 -10.09 -22.92
C GLY A 19 -9.32 -8.84 -22.87
N GLY A 20 -8.78 -7.65 -23.17
CA GLY A 20 -9.51 -6.38 -23.16
C GLY A 20 -9.63 -5.74 -21.77
N GLU A 21 -8.86 -6.21 -20.78
CA GLU A 21 -8.83 -5.59 -19.45
C GLU A 21 -8.28 -4.17 -19.52
N ASN A 22 -8.85 -3.27 -18.70
CA ASN A 22 -8.40 -1.89 -18.66
C ASN A 22 -6.98 -1.80 -18.05
N PRO A 23 -5.99 -1.17 -18.70
CA PRO A 23 -4.63 -1.05 -18.15
C PRO A 23 -4.60 -0.34 -16.79
N LEU A 24 -5.52 0.59 -16.54
CA LEU A 24 -5.62 1.28 -15.25
C LEU A 24 -6.13 0.35 -14.14
N PHE A 25 -6.94 -0.66 -14.48
CA PHE A 25 -7.31 -1.70 -13.51
C PHE A 25 -6.08 -2.48 -13.06
N ILE A 26 -5.24 -2.90 -14.00
CA ILE A 26 -3.97 -3.58 -13.71
C ILE A 26 -3.08 -2.68 -12.84
N ALA A 27 -2.87 -1.43 -13.25
CA ALA A 27 -2.02 -0.49 -12.52
C ALA A 27 -2.49 -0.28 -11.06
N ARG A 28 -3.80 -0.16 -10.81
CA ARG A 28 -4.33 -0.07 -9.44
C ARG A 28 -4.01 -1.31 -8.61
N ARG A 29 -4.05 -2.52 -9.21
CA ARG A 29 -3.66 -3.76 -8.53
C ARG A 29 -2.16 -3.78 -8.21
N LEU A 30 -1.32 -3.23 -9.07
CA LEU A 30 0.12 -3.08 -8.80
C LEU A 30 0.39 -2.14 -7.62
N VAL A 31 -0.34 -1.03 -7.51
CA VAL A 31 -0.23 -0.09 -6.38
C VAL A 31 -0.58 -0.78 -5.05
N ILE A 32 -1.66 -1.57 -5.01
CA ILE A 32 -2.01 -2.36 -3.82
C ILE A 32 -0.94 -3.41 -3.52
N PHE A 33 -0.50 -4.16 -4.53
CA PHE A 33 0.53 -5.19 -4.38
C PHE A 33 1.83 -4.63 -3.80
N ALA A 34 2.24 -3.43 -4.21
CA ALA A 34 3.44 -2.78 -3.71
C ALA A 34 3.40 -2.56 -2.17
N SER A 35 2.24 -2.23 -1.61
CA SER A 35 2.08 -2.09 -0.16
C SER A 35 1.77 -3.41 0.56
N GLU A 36 1.04 -4.33 -0.09
CA GLU A 36 0.55 -5.58 0.51
C GLU A 36 1.65 -6.64 0.63
N ASP A 37 2.45 -6.81 -0.43
CA ASP A 37 3.35 -7.95 -0.61
C ASP A 37 4.84 -7.57 -0.61
N ILE A 38 5.17 -6.28 -0.75
CA ILE A 38 6.55 -5.77 -0.69
C ILE A 38 6.72 -4.90 0.55
N GLY A 39 5.86 -3.90 0.73
CA GLY A 39 5.78 -3.10 1.95
C GLY A 39 7.11 -2.46 2.33
N LEU A 40 7.52 -2.62 3.59
CA LEU A 40 8.75 -2.04 4.12
C LEU A 40 10.03 -2.74 3.64
N ALA A 41 9.94 -3.90 2.97
CA ALA A 41 11.12 -4.58 2.43
C ALA A 41 11.75 -3.81 1.26
N ASP A 42 10.93 -3.05 0.52
CA ASP A 42 11.38 -2.10 -0.50
C ASP A 42 10.35 -0.97 -0.66
N PRO A 43 10.49 0.13 0.09
CA PRO A 43 9.55 1.24 0.06
C PRO A 43 9.45 1.96 -1.31
N ALA A 44 10.44 1.82 -2.20
CA ALA A 44 10.42 2.45 -3.51
C ALA A 44 9.37 1.83 -4.44
N ALA A 45 8.95 0.59 -4.18
CA ALA A 45 7.95 -0.14 -4.96
C ALA A 45 6.63 0.62 -5.10
N LEU A 46 6.16 1.27 -4.03
CA LEU A 46 4.91 2.04 -4.05
C LEU A 46 5.01 3.23 -4.99
N ASN A 47 6.11 3.99 -4.93
CA ASN A 47 6.33 5.14 -5.81
C ASN A 47 6.40 4.72 -7.27
N LEU A 48 7.09 3.61 -7.58
CA LEU A 48 7.15 3.08 -8.94
C LEU A 48 5.76 2.66 -9.43
N ALA A 49 4.95 1.99 -8.61
CA ALA A 49 3.61 1.56 -8.99
C ALA A 49 2.66 2.75 -9.22
N VAL A 50 2.75 3.79 -8.38
CA VAL A 50 1.97 5.03 -8.55
C VAL A 50 2.40 5.77 -9.83
N ALA A 51 3.70 5.91 -10.07
CA ALA A 51 4.22 6.50 -11.31
C ALA A 51 3.80 5.70 -12.54
N THR A 52 3.75 4.37 -12.44
CA THR A 52 3.26 3.48 -13.51
C THR A 52 1.78 3.72 -13.78
N HIS A 53 0.95 3.85 -12.74
CA HIS A 53 -0.46 4.20 -12.92
C HIS A 53 -0.63 5.54 -13.64
N GLN A 54 0.12 6.57 -13.24
CA GLN A 54 0.09 7.87 -13.90
C GLN A 54 0.56 7.78 -15.36
N ALA A 55 1.63 7.04 -15.63
CA ALA A 55 2.10 6.79 -16.98
C ALA A 55 1.03 6.11 -17.85
N CYS A 56 0.33 5.10 -17.31
CA CYS A 56 -0.77 4.45 -18.02
C CYS A 56 -1.94 5.40 -18.33
N GLN A 57 -2.24 6.34 -17.42
CA GLN A 57 -3.28 7.35 -17.67
C GLN A 57 -2.86 8.35 -18.76
N PHE A 58 -1.60 8.78 -18.73
CA PHE A 58 -1.08 9.80 -19.62
C PHE A 58 -0.82 9.27 -21.04
N ILE A 59 -0.25 8.07 -21.14
CA ILE A 59 0.20 7.48 -22.40
C ILE A 59 -0.93 6.68 -23.07
N GLY A 60 -1.70 5.90 -22.30
CA GLY A 60 -2.72 5.00 -22.86
C GLY A 60 -2.15 3.78 -23.59
N MET A 61 -3.04 2.94 -24.12
CA MET A 61 -2.66 1.77 -24.92
C MET A 61 -2.50 2.15 -26.40
N PRO A 62 -1.60 1.48 -27.14
CA PRO A 62 -0.84 0.29 -26.73
C PRO A 62 0.45 0.54 -25.93
N GLU A 63 1.00 1.76 -25.93
CA GLU A 63 2.37 2.04 -25.46
C GLU A 63 2.54 1.85 -23.95
N CYS A 64 1.50 2.06 -23.14
CA CYS A 64 1.60 1.91 -21.69
C CYS A 64 1.76 0.45 -21.23
N ASN A 65 1.66 -0.52 -22.13
CA ASN A 65 1.96 -1.93 -21.84
C ASN A 65 3.40 -2.11 -21.31
N LEU A 66 4.35 -1.29 -21.77
CA LEU A 66 5.74 -1.35 -21.37
C LEU A 66 5.93 -0.80 -19.96
N ASN A 67 5.20 0.25 -19.58
CA ASN A 67 5.18 0.77 -18.22
C ASN A 67 4.64 -0.28 -17.24
N LEU A 68 3.53 -0.95 -17.61
CA LEU A 68 2.98 -2.05 -16.82
C LEU A 68 3.98 -3.20 -16.69
N ALA A 69 4.58 -3.64 -17.79
CA ALA A 69 5.57 -4.72 -17.80
C ALA A 69 6.78 -4.40 -16.91
N HIS A 70 7.30 -3.18 -17.00
CA HIS A 70 8.41 -2.72 -16.15
C HIS A 70 8.04 -2.85 -14.66
N CYS A 71 6.89 -2.31 -14.25
CA CYS A 71 6.45 -2.39 -12.87
C CYS A 71 6.18 -3.83 -12.42
N VAL A 72 5.51 -4.65 -13.23
CA VAL A 72 5.23 -6.07 -12.93
C VAL A 72 6.52 -6.85 -12.67
N ILE A 73 7.54 -6.68 -13.53
CA ILE A 73 8.83 -7.36 -13.39
C ILE A 73 9.53 -6.89 -12.12
N TYR A 74 9.54 -5.59 -11.86
CA TYR A 74 10.10 -5.02 -10.63
C TYR A 74 9.45 -5.63 -9.39
N LEU A 75 8.11 -5.55 -9.30
CA LEU A 75 7.36 -6.03 -8.14
C LEU A 75 7.50 -7.56 -7.95
N ALA A 76 7.62 -8.32 -9.05
CA ALA A 76 7.91 -9.75 -8.97
C ALA A 76 9.29 -10.02 -8.37
N ARG A 77 10.33 -9.25 -8.72
CA ARG A 77 11.70 -9.45 -8.24
C ARG A 77 11.99 -8.82 -6.87
N ALA A 78 11.22 -7.83 -6.46
CA ALA A 78 11.41 -7.14 -5.19
C ALA A 78 11.36 -8.10 -3.97
N PRO A 79 12.07 -7.79 -2.87
CA PRO A 79 11.92 -8.55 -1.64
C PRO A 79 10.47 -8.46 -1.14
N LYS A 80 9.98 -9.53 -0.52
CA LYS A 80 8.58 -9.62 -0.09
C LYS A 80 8.45 -9.40 1.41
N SER A 81 7.48 -8.60 1.83
CA SER A 81 7.07 -8.46 3.23
C SER A 81 5.59 -8.11 3.29
N THR A 82 4.87 -8.84 4.14
CA THR A 82 3.44 -8.59 4.44
C THR A 82 3.25 -7.86 5.77
N GLU A 83 4.32 -7.36 6.38
CA GLU A 83 4.32 -6.71 7.69
C GLU A 83 3.30 -5.57 7.77
N VAL A 84 3.27 -4.69 6.76
CA VAL A 84 2.33 -3.56 6.69
C VAL A 84 0.88 -4.04 6.69
N LEU A 85 0.58 -5.06 5.89
CA LEU A 85 -0.77 -5.63 5.81
C LEU A 85 -1.17 -6.24 7.16
N GLN A 86 -0.29 -7.03 7.76
CA GLN A 86 -0.54 -7.70 9.03
C GLN A 86 -0.72 -6.69 10.17
N ALA A 87 0.12 -5.66 10.25
CA ALA A 87 0.02 -4.61 11.25
C ALA A 87 -1.32 -3.86 11.14
N LEU A 88 -1.74 -3.50 9.92
CA LEU A 88 -3.02 -2.85 9.68
C LEU A 88 -4.21 -3.75 10.06
N GLN A 89 -4.15 -5.04 9.73
CA GLN A 89 -5.18 -6.01 10.10
C GLN A 89 -5.27 -6.19 11.62
N ALA A 90 -4.14 -6.29 12.31
CA ALA A 90 -4.10 -6.41 13.77
C ALA A 90 -4.68 -5.16 14.45
N ALA A 91 -4.31 -3.96 13.99
CA ALA A 91 -4.86 -2.71 14.49
C ALA A 91 -6.38 -2.62 14.28
N ARG A 92 -6.87 -2.97 13.07
CA ARG A 92 -8.31 -3.02 12.77
C ARG A 92 -9.04 -3.99 13.68
N LYS A 93 -8.48 -5.19 13.88
CA LYS A 93 -9.06 -6.20 14.76
C LYS A 93 -9.17 -5.67 16.19
N CYS A 94 -8.13 -5.04 16.72
CA CYS A 94 -8.14 -4.46 18.06
C CYS A 94 -9.28 -3.44 18.25
N VAL A 95 -9.46 -2.53 17.28
CA VAL A 95 -10.54 -1.53 17.30
C VAL A 95 -11.91 -2.20 17.21
N GLN A 96 -12.08 -3.13 16.29
CA GLN A 96 -13.36 -3.80 16.03
C GLN A 96 -13.79 -4.76 17.15
N SER A 97 -12.83 -5.38 17.85
CA SER A 97 -13.12 -6.28 18.97
C SER A 97 -13.36 -5.57 20.30
N HIS A 98 -13.22 -4.24 20.35
CA HIS A 98 -13.42 -3.48 21.58
C HIS A 98 -14.91 -3.46 21.96
N GLN A 99 -15.22 -3.76 23.22
CA GLN A 99 -16.59 -3.71 23.74
C GLN A 99 -16.82 -2.36 24.43
N GLY A 100 -17.93 -1.70 24.12
CA GLY A 100 -18.22 -0.36 24.63
C GLY A 100 -17.52 0.75 23.85
N ALA A 101 -17.45 1.94 24.44
CA ALA A 101 -16.81 3.09 23.81
C ALA A 101 -15.28 2.92 23.78
N LEU A 102 -14.64 3.27 22.67
CA LEU A 102 -13.18 3.26 22.56
C LEU A 102 -12.54 4.21 23.58
N PRO A 103 -11.39 3.83 24.19
CA PRO A 103 -10.71 4.68 25.15
C PRO A 103 -10.29 6.01 24.48
N PRO A 104 -10.37 7.14 25.20
CA PRO A 104 -9.96 8.43 24.67
C PRO A 104 -8.44 8.47 24.45
N VAL A 105 -7.98 9.37 23.58
CA VAL A 105 -6.53 9.60 23.37
C VAL A 105 -5.87 9.93 24.71
N PRO A 106 -4.77 9.24 25.09
CA PRO A 106 -4.01 9.51 26.32
C PRO A 106 -3.58 10.98 26.41
N LEU A 107 -3.61 11.56 27.62
CA LEU A 107 -3.34 13.00 27.82
C LEU A 107 -2.02 13.47 27.21
N HIS A 108 -0.94 12.69 27.34
CA HIS A 108 0.38 13.01 26.80
C HIS A 108 0.48 12.93 25.26
N LEU A 109 -0.51 12.34 24.58
CA LEU A 109 -0.61 12.27 23.11
C LEU A 109 -1.63 13.26 22.54
N ARG A 110 -2.41 13.95 23.38
CA ARG A 110 -3.39 14.94 22.90
C ARG A 110 -2.66 16.15 22.33
N ASN A 111 -3.15 16.66 21.20
CA ASN A 111 -2.71 17.95 20.69
C ASN A 111 -3.10 19.03 21.71
N ALA A 112 -2.14 19.80 22.23
CA ALA A 112 -2.37 20.80 23.26
C ALA A 112 -2.36 22.21 22.63
N PRO A 113 -3.52 22.76 22.21
CA PRO A 113 -3.54 24.08 21.58
C PRO A 113 -3.18 25.22 22.56
N ASN A 114 -3.36 25.04 23.88
CA ASN A 114 -3.24 26.13 24.85
C ASN A 114 -2.34 25.75 26.05
N LYS A 115 -1.47 26.68 26.47
CA LYS A 115 -0.51 26.55 27.60
C LYS A 115 -1.15 26.10 28.93
N PHE A 116 -2.46 26.30 29.11
CA PHE A 116 -3.20 25.90 30.32
C PHE A 116 -3.33 24.38 30.52
N LEU A 117 -3.32 23.57 29.44
CA LEU A 117 -3.43 22.11 29.54
C LEU A 117 -2.12 21.42 29.95
N LYS A 118 -0.97 22.12 29.91
CA LYS A 118 0.32 21.56 30.36
C LYS A 118 0.37 21.34 31.88
N ASN A 119 -0.41 22.08 32.66
CA ASN A 119 -0.36 22.01 34.12
C ASN A 119 -1.26 20.90 34.71
N LEU A 120 -2.20 20.34 33.95
CA LEU A 120 -3.09 19.26 34.42
C LEU A 120 -2.48 17.85 34.30
N GLY A 121 -1.28 17.73 33.71
CA GLY A 121 -0.61 16.45 33.47
C GLY A 121 0.41 16.02 34.53
N ASN A 122 0.71 16.87 35.52
CA ASN A 122 1.78 16.65 36.50
C ASN A 122 1.31 16.33 37.94
N ASP A 123 0.01 16.32 38.23
CA ASP A 123 -0.51 16.14 39.60
C ASP A 123 -1.11 14.73 39.87
N LEU A 124 -0.76 13.72 39.06
CA LEU A 124 -1.24 12.34 39.22
C LEU A 124 -0.13 11.27 39.12
N LEU A 125 1.10 11.61 39.53
CA LEU A 125 2.12 10.65 39.98
C LEU A 125 2.34 10.82 41.48
#